data_AF-A0A074Z9N3-F1
#
_entry.id   AF-A0A074Z9N3-F1
#
_cell.length_a   1.000
_cell.length_b   1.000
_cell.length_c   1.000
_cell.angle_alpha   90.00
_cell.angle_beta   90.00
_cell.angle_gamma   90.00
#
_symmetry.space_group_name_H-M   'P 1'
#
loop_
_entity.id
_entity.type
_entity.pdbx_description
1 polymer ?
#
loop_
_entity_poly.entity_id
_entity_poly.type
_entity_poly.pdbx_seq_one_letter_code
_entity_poly.pdbx_strand_id
1 'polypeptide(L)'
;MVPSRCSEEVRAPAFYQNYQSCPCTVSFTLDEAVHGQVYFFYGLSNFFQNHRRYIMSKDDAQLLGGTGPLSEACEPYRTNSRGVSYAPCGAIASSLFNAYPVTQFGGTKRFILSTESWLGGRNPTLGIAYIIVGSICLVLSILFLILHYRLPRRVRS
;
A
#
# COMPACT_ATOMS: atom_id res chain seq x y z
N MET A 1 -20.07 -22.40 -23.12
CA MET A 1 -19.85 -22.09 -21.69
C MET A 1 -18.90 -20.92 -21.64
N VAL A 2 -19.33 -19.78 -21.09
CA VAL A 2 -18.45 -18.62 -20.85
C VAL A 2 -17.67 -18.90 -19.58
N PRO A 3 -16.32 -18.79 -19.57
CA PRO A 3 -15.56 -18.97 -18.34
C PRO A 3 -15.96 -17.89 -17.33
N SER A 4 -16.39 -18.30 -16.15
CA SER A 4 -16.65 -17.44 -14.99
C SER A 4 -15.36 -16.71 -14.62
N ARG A 5 -15.45 -15.42 -14.28
CA ARG A 5 -14.27 -14.70 -13.78
C ARG A 5 -13.94 -15.22 -12.39
N CYS A 6 -12.66 -15.40 -12.06
CA CYS A 6 -12.26 -15.77 -10.68
C CYS A 6 -12.86 -14.83 -9.62
N SER A 7 -13.05 -13.55 -9.95
CA SER A 7 -13.71 -12.58 -9.07
C SER A 7 -15.16 -12.94 -8.71
N GLU A 8 -15.86 -13.66 -9.58
CA GLU A 8 -17.23 -14.12 -9.40
C GLU A 8 -17.26 -15.43 -8.60
N GLU A 9 -16.33 -16.35 -8.88
CA GLU A 9 -16.21 -17.63 -8.16
C GLU A 9 -15.82 -17.45 -6.70
N VAL A 10 -14.84 -16.57 -6.43
CA VAL A 10 -14.37 -16.25 -5.07
C VAL A 10 -15.46 -15.58 -4.22
N ARG A 11 -16.51 -15.03 -4.85
CA ARG A 11 -17.66 -14.45 -4.15
C ARG A 11 -18.63 -15.52 -3.61
N ALA A 12 -18.59 -16.74 -4.15
CA ALA A 12 -19.46 -17.82 -3.72
C ALA A 12 -18.94 -18.44 -2.39
N PRO A 13 -19.79 -18.61 -1.35
CA PRO A 13 -19.38 -19.23 -0.09
C PRO A 13 -18.81 -20.65 -0.26
N ALA A 14 -19.27 -21.39 -1.28
CA ALA A 14 -18.84 -22.74 -1.60
C ALA A 14 -17.37 -22.84 -2.07
N PHE A 15 -16.80 -21.75 -2.59
CA PHE A 15 -15.43 -21.71 -3.10
C PHE A 15 -14.40 -22.07 -2.02
N TYR A 16 -14.60 -21.54 -0.81
CA TYR A 16 -13.74 -21.79 0.36
C TYR A 16 -14.03 -23.11 1.08
N GLN A 17 -15.19 -23.73 0.84
CA GLN A 17 -15.52 -25.02 1.46
C GLN A 17 -14.72 -26.18 0.85
N ASN A 18 -14.43 -26.09 -0.45
CA ASN A 18 -13.73 -27.13 -1.20
C ASN A 18 -12.27 -26.76 -1.55
N TYR A 19 -11.74 -25.66 -1.01
CA TYR A 19 -10.40 -25.15 -1.34
C TYR A 19 -10.15 -25.09 -2.86
N GLN A 20 -11.15 -24.64 -3.63
CA GLN A 20 -10.96 -24.50 -5.07
C GLN A 20 -9.95 -23.38 -5.36
N SER A 21 -8.96 -23.68 -6.20
CA SER A 21 -7.98 -22.69 -6.66
C SER A 21 -8.41 -22.16 -8.01
N CYS A 22 -8.52 -20.83 -8.14
CA CYS A 22 -8.79 -20.18 -9.41
C CYS A 22 -7.51 -19.47 -9.89
N PRO A 23 -6.68 -20.11 -10.75
CA PRO A 23 -5.49 -19.47 -11.29
C PRO A 23 -5.90 -18.33 -12.23
N CYS A 24 -5.48 -17.11 -11.91
CA CYS A 24 -5.70 -15.94 -12.74
C CYS A 24 -4.45 -15.66 -13.58
N THR A 25 -4.51 -15.93 -14.88
CA THR A 25 -3.44 -15.61 -15.82
C THR A 25 -3.73 -14.26 -16.49
N VAL A 26 -2.81 -13.32 -16.34
CA VAL A 26 -2.90 -12.00 -16.97
C VAL A 26 -1.82 -11.89 -18.04
N SER A 27 -2.22 -11.83 -19.30
CA SER A 27 -1.31 -11.53 -20.42
C SER A 27 -1.16 -10.02 -20.58
N PHE A 28 0.08 -9.53 -20.60
CA PHE A 28 0.39 -8.13 -20.87
C PHE A 28 1.58 -8.03 -21.83
N THR A 29 1.67 -6.92 -22.54
CA THR A 29 2.79 -6.57 -23.42
C THR A 29 3.53 -5.38 -22.83
N LEU A 30 4.85 -5.34 -22.98
CA LEU A 30 5.68 -4.22 -22.56
C LEU A 30 5.93 -3.31 -23.75
N ASP A 31 5.49 -2.06 -23.67
CA ASP A 31 5.68 -1.08 -24.74
C ASP A 31 7.15 -0.65 -24.88
N GLU A 32 7.90 -0.69 -23.78
CA GLU A 32 9.31 -0.31 -23.71
C GLU A 32 10.14 -1.35 -22.96
N ALA A 33 11.43 -1.42 -23.28
CA ALA A 33 12.38 -2.29 -22.57
C ALA A 33 12.58 -1.80 -21.14
N VAL A 34 12.42 -2.72 -20.18
CA VAL A 34 12.55 -2.41 -18.75
C VAL A 34 14.03 -2.38 -18.37
N HIS A 35 14.53 -1.22 -17.98
CA HIS A 35 15.91 -1.06 -17.52
C HIS A 35 16.00 -1.05 -15.99
N GLY A 36 16.94 -1.82 -15.45
CA GLY A 36 17.18 -1.90 -14.00
C GLY A 36 16.43 -3.05 -13.32
N GLN A 37 16.29 -2.95 -11.99
CA GLN A 37 15.61 -3.97 -11.19
C GLN A 37 14.10 -3.77 -11.24
N VAL A 38 13.38 -4.86 -11.47
CA VAL A 38 11.91 -4.88 -11.56
C VAL A 38 11.32 -5.31 -10.24
N TYR A 39 10.36 -4.53 -9.76
CA TYR A 39 9.61 -4.80 -8.54
C TYR A 39 8.17 -5.13 -8.89
N PHE A 40 7.64 -6.14 -8.19
CA PHE A 40 6.26 -6.56 -8.31
C PHE A 40 5.52 -6.21 -7.01
N PHE A 41 4.52 -5.35 -7.15
CA PHE A 41 3.68 -4.92 -6.04
C PHE A 41 2.24 -5.36 -6.28
N TYR A 42 1.52 -5.63 -5.19
CA TYR A 42 0.07 -5.74 -5.22
C TYR A 42 -0.52 -4.51 -4.52
N GLY A 43 -1.51 -3.89 -5.17
CA GLY A 43 -2.23 -2.75 -4.65
C GLY A 43 -3.64 -3.14 -4.24
N LEU A 44 -4.08 -2.62 -3.10
CA LEU A 44 -5.45 -2.74 -2.60
C LEU A 44 -6.09 -1.35 -2.55
N SER A 45 -7.30 -1.21 -3.07
CA SER A 45 -8.11 0.01 -2.89
C SER A 45 -9.17 -0.20 -1.81
N ASN A 46 -9.51 0.87 -1.11
CA ASN A 46 -10.50 0.88 -0.03
C ASN A 46 -10.24 -0.16 1.08
N PHE A 47 -8.96 -0.37 1.41
CA PHE A 47 -8.52 -1.28 2.46
C PHE A 47 -7.70 -0.52 3.51
N PHE A 48 -8.29 -0.25 4.67
CA PHE A 48 -7.76 0.64 5.71
C PHE A 48 -6.80 -0.06 6.66
N GLN A 49 -5.57 -0.29 6.21
CA GLN A 49 -4.51 -0.87 7.04
C GLN A 49 -4.08 0.04 8.20
N ASN A 50 -4.42 1.32 8.14
CA ASN A 50 -4.13 2.29 9.18
C ASN A 50 -5.13 2.27 10.35
N HIS A 51 -6.20 1.47 10.27
CA HIS A 51 -7.16 1.41 11.36
C HIS A 51 -6.52 0.84 12.63
N ARG A 52 -6.61 1.55 13.76
CA ARG A 52 -5.94 1.17 15.04
C ARG A 52 -6.16 -0.31 15.41
N ARG A 53 -7.41 -0.80 15.32
CA ARG A 53 -7.74 -2.20 15.64
C ARG A 53 -7.09 -3.21 14.68
N TYR A 54 -6.90 -2.83 13.41
CA TYR A 54 -6.23 -3.68 12.43
C TYR A 54 -4.73 -3.81 12.74
N ILE A 55 -4.07 -2.67 13.03
CA ILE A 55 -2.65 -2.63 13.38
C ILE A 55 -2.35 -3.42 14.67
N MET A 56 -3.25 -3.31 15.65
CA MET A 56 -3.08 -3.95 16.96
C MET A 56 -3.39 -5.46 16.93
N SER A 57 -4.08 -5.96 15.89
CA SER A 57 -4.48 -7.36 15.80
C SER A 57 -3.34 -8.24 15.30
N LYS A 58 -2.36 -8.48 16.18
CA LYS A 58 -1.18 -9.33 15.98
C LYS A 58 -0.67 -9.87 17.32
N ASP A 59 0.14 -10.91 17.25
CA ASP A 59 0.90 -11.44 18.39
C ASP A 59 2.40 -11.37 18.09
N ASP A 60 3.13 -10.53 18.83
CA ASP A 60 4.56 -10.31 18.58
C ASP A 60 5.42 -11.51 18.99
N ALA A 61 5.03 -12.23 20.03
CA ALA A 61 5.75 -13.42 20.47
C ALA A 61 5.71 -14.52 19.40
N GLN A 62 4.55 -14.74 18.78
CA GLN A 62 4.38 -15.68 17.69
C GLN A 62 5.17 -15.26 16.43
N LEU A 63 5.20 -13.97 16.09
CA LEU A 63 6.01 -13.48 14.97
C LEU A 63 7.52 -13.69 15.18
N LEU A 64 7.95 -13.78 16.44
CA LEU A 64 9.32 -14.12 16.83
C LEU A 64 9.53 -15.63 17.01
N GLY A 65 8.53 -16.47 16.73
CA GLY A 65 8.60 -17.93 16.82
C GLY A 65 8.28 -18.52 18.21
N GLY A 66 7.72 -17.72 19.12
CA GLY A 66 7.29 -18.16 20.44
C GLY A 66 6.10 -19.13 20.39
N THR A 67 6.08 -20.09 21.32
CA THR A 67 5.02 -21.10 21.47
C THR A 67 4.14 -20.85 22.70
N GLY A 68 4.19 -19.64 23.26
CA GLY A 68 3.41 -19.23 24.42
C GLY A 68 1.92 -19.01 24.13
N PRO A 69 1.14 -18.60 25.14
CA PRO A 69 -0.26 -18.23 24.92
C PRO A 69 -0.36 -17.03 23.97
N LEU A 70 -1.28 -17.09 23.01
CA LEU A 70 -1.52 -16.00 22.06
C LEU A 70 -2.18 -14.80 22.73
N SER A 71 -1.76 -13.60 22.32
CA SER A 71 -2.36 -12.33 22.71
C SER A 71 -3.86 -12.27 22.41
N GLU A 72 -4.61 -11.70 23.36
CA GLU A 72 -6.04 -11.39 23.19
C GLU A 72 -6.29 -10.37 22.07
N ALA A 73 -5.28 -9.57 21.71
CA ALA A 73 -5.38 -8.61 20.62
C ALA A 73 -5.66 -9.28 19.26
N CYS A 74 -5.35 -10.58 19.11
CA CYS A 74 -5.65 -11.33 17.89
C CYS A 74 -7.14 -11.61 17.67
N GLU A 75 -8.02 -11.43 18.67
CA GLU A 75 -9.47 -11.66 18.49
C GLU A 75 -10.08 -10.73 17.40
N PRO A 76 -10.96 -11.24 16.52
CA PRO A 76 -11.55 -12.60 16.48
C PRO A 76 -10.71 -13.64 15.72
N TYR A 77 -9.54 -13.27 15.20
CA TYR A 77 -8.67 -14.10 14.37
C TYR A 77 -7.60 -14.84 15.18
N ARG A 78 -7.96 -15.29 16.39
CA ARG A 78 -7.04 -16.01 17.29
C ARG A 78 -7.11 -17.52 17.09
N THR A 79 -8.32 -18.06 17.02
CA THR A 79 -8.58 -19.51 16.89
C THR A 79 -9.69 -19.78 15.86
N ASN A 80 -9.66 -20.95 15.25
CA ASN A 80 -10.74 -21.43 14.39
C ASN A 80 -11.84 -22.12 15.23
N SER A 81 -12.98 -22.42 14.60
CA SER A 81 -14.13 -23.18 15.12
C SER A 81 -13.77 -24.51 15.80
N ARG A 82 -12.62 -25.11 15.48
CA ARG A 82 -12.10 -26.35 16.08
C ARG A 82 -11.17 -26.11 17.29
N GLY A 83 -11.01 -24.87 17.74
CA GLY A 83 -10.09 -24.49 18.82
C GLY A 83 -8.62 -24.45 18.42
N VAL A 84 -8.30 -24.63 17.13
CA VAL A 84 -6.92 -24.57 16.62
C VAL A 84 -6.51 -23.11 16.44
N SER A 85 -5.38 -22.74 17.03
CA SER A 85 -4.76 -21.42 16.92
C SER A 85 -4.27 -21.11 15.51
N TYR A 86 -4.52 -19.90 15.02
CA TYR A 86 -3.94 -19.43 13.75
C TYR A 86 -2.47 -19.08 13.92
N ALA A 87 -1.66 -19.42 12.92
CA ALA A 87 -0.22 -19.12 12.88
C ALA A 87 0.18 -18.55 11.51
N PRO A 88 0.44 -17.23 11.38
CA PRO A 88 0.26 -16.19 12.40
C PRO A 88 -1.21 -15.83 12.65
N CYS A 89 -1.55 -15.38 13.87
CA CYS A 89 -2.87 -14.91 14.25
C CYS A 89 -3.08 -13.43 13.93
N GLY A 90 -4.35 -13.00 13.94
CA GLY A 90 -4.72 -11.59 13.82
C GLY A 90 -5.16 -11.15 12.43
N ALA A 91 -5.68 -9.92 12.35
CA ALA A 91 -6.32 -9.38 11.15
C ALA A 91 -5.35 -9.20 9.97
N ILE A 92 -4.09 -8.83 10.27
CA ILE A 92 -3.06 -8.60 9.25
C ILE A 92 -2.76 -9.92 8.52
N ALA A 93 -2.40 -10.95 9.28
CA ALA A 93 -2.13 -12.28 8.76
C ALA A 93 -3.34 -12.87 8.03
N SER A 94 -4.53 -12.73 8.62
CA SER A 94 -5.78 -13.22 8.01
C SER A 94 -6.03 -12.57 6.65
N SER A 95 -5.80 -11.26 6.51
CA SER A 95 -6.03 -10.54 5.24
C SER A 95 -4.99 -10.84 4.14
N LEU A 96 -3.80 -11.29 4.54
CA LEU A 96 -2.69 -11.61 3.64
C LEU A 96 -2.75 -13.06 3.14
N PHE A 97 -2.97 -14.02 4.06
CA PHE A 97 -2.88 -15.45 3.79
C PHE A 97 -4.22 -16.10 3.43
N ASN A 98 -5.31 -15.66 4.04
CA ASN A 98 -6.65 -16.07 3.59
C ASN A 98 -7.06 -15.11 2.48
N ALA A 99 -7.53 -15.61 1.34
CA ALA A 99 -7.81 -14.81 0.16
C ALA A 99 -8.92 -13.75 0.41
N TYR A 100 -8.59 -12.65 1.08
CA TYR A 100 -9.59 -11.74 1.64
C TYR A 100 -10.33 -11.02 0.51
N PRO A 101 -11.66 -11.21 0.38
CA PRO A 101 -12.43 -10.58 -0.69
C PRO A 101 -12.65 -9.10 -0.37
N VAL A 102 -11.87 -8.23 -1.00
CA VAL A 102 -12.02 -6.77 -0.88
C VAL A 102 -13.30 -6.24 -1.54
N THR A 103 -13.97 -7.06 -2.36
CA THR A 103 -15.21 -6.70 -3.08
C THR A 103 -16.38 -6.41 -2.14
N GLN A 104 -16.39 -6.98 -0.93
CA GLN A 104 -17.43 -6.73 0.08
C GLN A 104 -17.48 -5.27 0.53
N PHE A 105 -16.35 -4.56 0.47
CA PHE A 105 -16.22 -3.15 0.83
C PHE A 105 -16.06 -2.26 -0.40
N GLY A 106 -16.36 -2.76 -1.61
CA GLY A 106 -16.13 -2.02 -2.86
C GLY A 106 -14.64 -1.74 -3.15
N GLY A 107 -13.74 -2.52 -2.56
CA GLY A 107 -12.31 -2.46 -2.83
C GLY A 107 -11.92 -3.23 -4.10
N THR A 108 -10.72 -2.96 -4.60
CA THR A 108 -10.14 -3.61 -5.79
C THR A 108 -8.74 -4.12 -5.48
N LYS A 109 -8.34 -5.20 -6.15
CA LYS A 109 -6.96 -5.71 -6.14
C LYS A 109 -6.35 -5.45 -7.52
N ARG A 110 -5.12 -4.95 -7.54
CA ARG A 110 -4.35 -4.69 -8.77
C ARG A 110 -2.91 -5.16 -8.59
N PHE A 111 -2.28 -5.58 -9.67
CA PHE A 111 -0.85 -5.84 -9.70
C PHE A 111 -0.15 -4.65 -10.37
N ILE A 112 1.01 -4.29 -9.85
CA ILE A 112 1.78 -3.13 -10.30
C ILE A 112 3.21 -3.63 -10.50
N LEU A 113 3.71 -3.55 -11.74
CA LEU A 113 5.13 -3.68 -12.02
C LEU A 113 5.73 -2.29 -12.11
N SER A 114 6.83 -2.06 -11.40
CA SER A 114 7.56 -0.80 -11.47
C SER A 114 9.06 -1.04 -11.36
N THR A 115 9.83 -0.17 -11.99
CA THR A 115 11.27 -0.02 -11.73
C THR A 115 11.48 1.08 -10.71
N GLU A 116 12.43 0.90 -9.81
CA GLU A 116 12.80 1.92 -8.82
C GLU A 116 13.98 2.72 -9.36
N SER A 117 13.91 4.04 -9.20
CA SER A 117 15.06 4.93 -9.38
C SER A 117 15.73 5.20 -8.03
N TRP A 118 16.85 5.94 -8.01
CA TRP A 118 17.51 6.30 -6.76
C TRP A 118 16.61 7.08 -5.77
N LEU A 119 15.63 7.84 -6.28
CA LEU A 119 14.63 8.57 -5.49
C LEU A 119 13.35 7.75 -5.22
N GLY A 120 13.35 6.47 -5.59
CA GLY A 120 12.20 5.57 -5.55
C GLY A 120 11.39 5.56 -6.87
N GLY A 121 10.14 5.14 -6.76
CA GLY A 121 9.22 5.01 -7.89
C GLY A 121 8.74 6.34 -8.47
N ARG A 122 7.83 6.26 -9.43
CA ARG A 122 7.34 7.44 -10.17
C ARG A 122 6.46 8.35 -9.29
N ASN A 123 7.07 9.34 -8.65
CA ASN A 123 6.37 10.36 -7.85
C ASN A 123 6.86 11.79 -8.18
N PRO A 124 6.19 12.52 -9.09
CA PRO A 124 6.61 13.86 -9.51
C PRO A 124 6.32 14.94 -8.46
N THR A 125 5.54 14.64 -7.42
CA THR A 125 5.06 15.60 -6.42
C THR A 125 6.21 16.36 -5.76
N LEU A 126 7.28 15.64 -5.40
CA LEU A 126 8.43 16.24 -4.75
C LEU A 126 9.13 17.24 -5.70
N GLY A 127 9.38 16.85 -6.95
CA GLY A 127 9.96 17.75 -7.95
C GLY A 127 9.12 19.01 -8.19
N ILE A 128 7.80 18.86 -8.31
CA ILE A 128 6.88 20.00 -8.47
C ILE A 128 6.94 20.93 -7.25
N ALA A 129 6.96 20.38 -6.04
CA ALA A 129 7.05 21.19 -4.81
C ALA A 129 8.33 22.03 -4.75
N TYR A 130 9.48 21.45 -5.11
CA TYR A 130 10.75 22.17 -5.16
C TYR A 130 10.74 23.30 -6.20
N ILE A 131 10.16 23.07 -7.37
CA ILE A 131 10.05 24.09 -8.42
C ILE A 131 9.17 25.26 -7.95
N ILE A 132 8.04 24.96 -7.29
CA ILE A 132 7.14 26.00 -6.76
C ILE A 132 7.87 26.84 -5.70
N VAL A 133 8.47 26.21 -4.70
CA VAL A 133 9.20 26.92 -3.63
C VAL A 133 10.36 27.73 -4.19
N GLY A 134 11.13 27.17 -5.12
CA GLY A 134 12.24 27.84 -5.79
C GLY A 134 11.79 29.08 -6.57
N SER A 135 10.67 28.97 -7.31
CA SER A 135 10.10 30.09 -8.07
C SER A 135 9.63 31.23 -7.16
N ILE A 136 8.98 30.92 -6.04
CA ILE A 136 8.53 31.92 -5.06
C ILE A 136 9.74 32.65 -4.46
N CYS A 137 10.78 31.91 -4.08
CA CYS A 137 11.99 32.48 -3.52
C CYS A 137 12.67 33.43 -4.51
N LEU A 138 12.79 33.01 -5.78
CA LEU A 138 13.40 33.82 -6.85
C LEU A 138 12.62 35.12 -7.07
N VAL A 139 11.28 35.06 -7.13
CA VAL A 139 10.43 36.25 -7.26
C VAL A 139 10.61 37.21 -6.08
N LEU A 140 10.63 36.69 -4.85
CA LEU A 140 10.87 37.51 -3.66
C LEU A 140 12.26 38.15 -3.67
N SER A 141 13.31 37.41 -4.06
CA SER A 141 14.66 37.95 -4.20
C SER A 141 14.73 39.09 -5.21
N ILE A 142 14.11 38.94 -6.38
CA ILE A 142 14.05 40.00 -7.39
C ILE A 142 13.28 41.21 -6.87
N LEU A 143 12.15 41.01 -6.18
CA LEU A 143 11.36 42.11 -5.63
C LEU A 143 12.15 42.91 -4.59
N PHE A 144 12.84 42.23 -3.66
CA PHE A 144 13.70 42.89 -2.67
C PHE A 144 14.89 43.59 -3.33
N LEU A 145 15.49 43.01 -4.37
CA LEU A 145 16.56 43.63 -5.14
C LEU A 145 16.10 44.94 -5.81
N ILE A 146 14.92 44.91 -6.46
CA ILE A 146 14.33 46.10 -7.09
C ILE A 146 14.02 47.17 -6.03
N LEU A 147 13.42 46.78 -4.91
CA LEU A 147 13.11 47.69 -3.81
C LEU A 147 14.39 48.34 -3.26
N HIS A 148 15.45 47.57 -3.07
CA HIS A 148 16.73 48.07 -2.58
C HIS A 148 17.38 49.06 -3.57
N TYR A 149 17.30 48.77 -4.87
CA TYR A 149 17.85 49.66 -5.90
C TYR A 149 17.03 50.94 -6.08
N ARG A 150 15.70 50.87 -5.94
CA ARG A 150 14.78 52.02 -6.11
C ARG A 150 14.63 52.88 -4.85
N LEU A 151 14.73 52.28 -3.67
CA LEU A 151 14.65 52.96 -2.38
C LEU A 151 15.94 52.69 -1.56
N PRO A 152 17.08 53.29 -1.94
CA PRO A 152 18.29 53.20 -1.13
C PRO A 152 18.03 53.89 0.21
N ARG A 153 17.80 53.10 1.27
CA ARG A 153 17.74 53.64 2.63
C ARG A 153 19.14 54.11 3.01
N ARG A 154 19.26 55.35 3.48
CA ARG A 154 20.50 55.85 4.10
C ARG A 154 20.75 55.03 5.36
N VAL A 155 21.76 54.17 5.36
CA VAL A 155 22.19 53.46 6.57
C VAL A 155 22.72 54.52 7.53
N ARG A 156 21.97 54.81 8.60
CA ARG A 156 22.48 55.65 9.68
C ARG A 156 23.48 54.78 10.45
N SER A 157 24.77 55.09 10.26
CA SER A 157 25.85 54.64 11.13
C SER A 157 25.70 55.26 12.52
#